data_AF-A0A1F6DED2-F1
#
_entry.id   AF-A0A1F6DED2-F1
#
_cell.length_a   1.000
_cell.length_b   1.000
_cell.length_c   1.000
_cell.angle_alpha   90.00
_cell.angle_beta   90.00
_cell.angle_gamma   90.00
#
_symmetry.space_group_name_H-M   'P 1'
#
loop_
_entity.id
_entity.type
_entity.pdbx_description
1 polymer ?
#
loop_
_entity_poly.entity_id
_entity_poly.type
_entity_poly.pdbx_seq_one_letter_code
_entity_poly.pdbx_strand_id
1 'polypeptide(L)'
;MNTSLRVVGLLSAVILLFSPFAFADHAWGSYHWARTANPFTLKMGDNLTSNWDPYLATAAADWSVSTVLDVTVVASGKNAKTCRPTLGRGEVCNAKYGSTGWIGIAQIWISGGHIAQGVVKMNDTYFSKAFYNTPAWKNLVMCQEIGHLFGLNHQDESTTNVNLGTCMDYTNSPTTNQHPNQHDYDMLETIYAHLDTTTTLQQSSANKPQAAGAESDDPREWGREIRRSSDGRASLFERDFGNGEKVFTHVFWADEGARSLSGRLRE
;
A
#
# COMPACT_ATOMS: atom_id res chain seq x y z
N MET A 1 70.75 1.44 -39.17
CA MET A 1 69.35 1.90 -39.02
C MET A 1 68.65 0.91 -38.09
N ASN A 2 68.27 1.36 -36.90
CA ASN A 2 67.63 0.56 -35.86
C ASN A 2 66.14 0.34 -36.19
N THR A 3 65.64 -0.88 -36.01
CA THR A 3 64.21 -1.10 -35.76
C THR A 3 64.03 -2.13 -34.66
N SER A 4 63.59 -1.64 -33.50
CA SER A 4 63.26 -2.41 -32.31
C SER A 4 61.88 -3.07 -32.48
N LEU A 5 61.79 -4.39 -32.30
CA LEU A 5 60.52 -5.10 -32.20
C LEU A 5 59.88 -4.83 -30.82
N ARG A 6 58.69 -4.24 -30.80
CA ARG A 6 57.90 -4.03 -29.58
C ARG A 6 57.02 -5.25 -29.31
N VAL A 7 57.16 -5.80 -28.11
CA VAL A 7 56.28 -6.81 -27.51
C VAL A 7 54.91 -6.18 -27.26
N VAL A 8 53.85 -6.77 -27.83
CA VAL A 8 52.47 -6.43 -27.48
C VAL A 8 51.99 -7.46 -26.47
N GLY A 9 51.99 -7.10 -25.19
CA GLY A 9 51.34 -7.88 -24.14
C GLY A 9 49.84 -7.57 -24.12
N LEU A 10 48.99 -8.57 -24.34
CA LEU A 10 47.55 -8.47 -24.09
C LEU A 10 47.31 -8.44 -22.58
N LEU A 11 46.89 -7.30 -22.05
CA LEU A 11 46.24 -7.22 -20.74
C LEU A 11 44.76 -7.59 -20.90
N SER A 12 44.38 -8.77 -20.43
CA SER A 12 42.97 -9.13 -20.24
C SER A 12 42.41 -8.37 -19.04
N ALA A 13 41.55 -7.38 -19.28
CA ALA A 13 40.81 -6.69 -18.24
C ALA A 13 39.67 -7.58 -17.72
N VAL A 14 39.75 -8.01 -16.47
CA VAL A 14 38.63 -8.64 -15.75
C VAL A 14 37.65 -7.55 -15.37
N ILE A 15 36.51 -7.49 -16.04
CA ILE A 15 35.38 -6.62 -15.67
C ILE A 15 34.66 -7.30 -14.51
N LEU A 16 34.90 -6.85 -13.28
CA LEU A 16 34.06 -7.17 -12.14
C LEU A 16 32.71 -6.45 -12.33
N LEU A 17 31.68 -7.21 -12.72
CA LEU A 17 30.31 -6.74 -12.71
C LEU A 17 29.88 -6.53 -11.25
N PHE A 18 30.03 -5.30 -10.75
CA PHE A 18 29.32 -4.88 -9.55
C PHE A 18 27.84 -4.78 -9.92
N SER A 19 27.02 -5.72 -9.44
CA SER A 19 25.58 -5.53 -9.44
C SER A 19 25.29 -4.42 -8.45
N PRO A 20 24.75 -3.25 -8.87
CA PRO A 20 24.26 -2.30 -7.89
C PRO A 20 23.15 -3.01 -7.11
N PHE A 21 23.28 -3.05 -5.78
CA PHE A 21 22.13 -3.35 -4.94
C PHE A 21 21.10 -2.26 -5.28
N ALA A 22 20.01 -2.63 -5.94
CA ALA A 22 18.84 -1.77 -5.98
C ALA A 22 18.38 -1.69 -4.53
N PHE A 23 18.62 -0.55 -3.88
CA PHE A 23 17.89 -0.24 -2.67
C PHE A 23 16.45 -0.10 -3.12
N ALA A 24 15.62 -1.07 -2.77
CA ALA A 24 14.19 -0.88 -2.89
C ALA A 24 13.87 0.29 -1.93
N ASP A 25 13.33 1.39 -2.43
CA ASP A 25 13.14 2.65 -1.69
C ASP A 25 11.68 3.11 -1.63
N HIS A 26 10.77 2.17 -1.41
CA HIS A 26 9.37 2.46 -1.12
C HIS A 26 8.86 1.78 0.16
N ALA A 27 9.65 1.66 1.22
CA ALA A 27 9.09 1.43 2.56
C ALA A 27 8.69 2.79 3.16
N TRP A 28 7.54 2.91 3.83
CA TRP A 28 7.15 4.19 4.44
C TRP A 28 7.77 4.41 5.83
N GLY A 29 8.47 3.41 6.36
CA GLY A 29 9.22 3.43 7.59
C GLY A 29 9.81 2.06 7.90
N SER A 30 10.17 1.81 9.16
CA SER A 30 10.63 0.50 9.64
C SER A 30 9.49 -0.40 10.15
N TYR A 31 8.23 0.03 9.97
CA TYR A 31 7.06 -0.62 10.54
C TYR A 31 6.65 -1.83 9.70
N HIS A 32 6.36 -2.94 10.37
CA HIS A 32 5.95 -4.18 9.73
C HIS A 32 5.11 -5.03 10.69
N TRP A 33 4.37 -6.02 10.17
CA TRP A 33 3.69 -7.00 11.04
C TRP A 33 4.72 -7.88 11.73
N ALA A 34 4.65 -7.99 13.07
CA ALA A 34 5.58 -8.85 13.79
C ALA A 34 5.31 -10.32 13.43
N ARG A 35 6.37 -11.05 13.07
CA ARG A 35 6.28 -12.43 12.58
C ARG A 35 7.37 -13.31 13.17
N THR A 36 7.02 -14.55 13.50
CA THR A 36 7.97 -15.54 14.01
C THR A 36 8.33 -16.61 12.97
N ALA A 37 7.78 -16.53 11.75
CA ALA A 37 7.98 -17.49 10.67
C ALA A 37 7.92 -16.84 9.28
N ASN A 38 8.44 -17.54 8.28
CA ASN A 38 8.38 -17.21 6.85
C ASN A 38 7.86 -18.41 6.03
N PRO A 39 6.90 -18.22 5.12
CA PRO A 39 6.06 -17.02 4.98
C PRO A 39 5.15 -16.83 6.20
N PHE A 40 4.54 -15.66 6.35
CA PHE A 40 3.46 -15.43 7.30
C PHE A 40 2.15 -15.15 6.57
N THR A 41 1.01 -15.46 7.19
CA THR A 41 -0.30 -15.20 6.58
C THR A 41 -0.98 -14.02 7.25
N LEU A 42 -1.29 -12.97 6.48
CA LEU A 42 -2.15 -11.88 6.93
C LEU A 42 -3.60 -12.12 6.50
N LYS A 43 -4.52 -12.01 7.46
CA LYS A 43 -5.95 -12.12 7.16
C LYS A 43 -6.51 -10.78 6.71
N MET A 44 -7.37 -10.80 5.70
CA MET A 44 -8.16 -9.66 5.26
C MET A 44 -9.64 -9.96 5.51
N GLY A 45 -10.24 -9.24 6.44
CA GLY A 45 -11.67 -9.31 6.70
C GLY A 45 -12.45 -8.67 5.57
N ASP A 46 -13.25 -9.47 4.87
CA ASP A 46 -14.11 -8.99 3.78
C ASP A 46 -15.39 -8.38 4.35
N ASN A 47 -15.54 -7.06 4.14
CA ASN A 47 -16.75 -6.30 4.43
C ASN A 47 -17.18 -5.52 3.19
N LEU A 48 -16.86 -6.04 2.00
CA LEU A 48 -17.18 -5.44 0.73
C LEU A 48 -18.60 -5.81 0.28
N THR A 49 -19.14 -5.04 -0.66
CA THR A 49 -20.28 -5.46 -1.47
C THR A 49 -19.80 -6.36 -2.60
N SER A 50 -20.64 -7.30 -3.03
CA SER A 50 -20.25 -8.39 -3.94
C SER A 50 -19.65 -7.99 -5.30
N ASN A 51 -19.87 -6.74 -5.73
CA ASN A 51 -19.26 -6.17 -6.93
C ASN A 51 -17.78 -5.78 -6.75
N TRP A 52 -17.22 -5.93 -5.55
CA TRP A 52 -15.83 -5.71 -5.20
C TRP A 52 -15.07 -7.01 -4.93
N ASP A 53 -15.76 -8.11 -4.60
CA ASP A 53 -15.14 -9.40 -4.25
C ASP A 53 -14.13 -9.91 -5.29
N PRO A 54 -14.37 -9.84 -6.62
CA PRO A 54 -13.37 -10.28 -7.59
C PRO A 54 -12.05 -9.50 -7.51
N TYR A 55 -12.10 -8.22 -7.13
CA TYR A 55 -10.93 -7.36 -7.03
C TYR A 55 -10.16 -7.64 -5.73
N LEU A 56 -10.87 -7.90 -4.62
CA LEU A 56 -10.23 -8.35 -3.38
C LEU A 56 -9.56 -9.72 -3.56
N ALA A 57 -10.24 -10.66 -4.23
CA ALA A 57 -9.66 -11.97 -4.55
C ALA A 57 -8.42 -11.85 -5.45
N THR A 58 -8.46 -10.95 -6.43
CA THR A 58 -7.31 -10.66 -7.31
C THR A 58 -6.14 -10.10 -6.52
N ALA A 59 -6.35 -9.04 -5.72
CA ALA A 59 -5.29 -8.46 -4.90
C ALA A 59 -4.72 -9.47 -3.88
N ALA A 60 -5.56 -10.31 -3.28
CA ALA A 60 -5.09 -11.36 -2.38
C ALA A 60 -4.20 -12.37 -3.09
N ALA A 61 -4.59 -12.82 -4.30
CA ALA A 61 -3.78 -13.74 -5.10
C ALA A 61 -2.46 -13.09 -5.54
N ASP A 62 -2.52 -11.85 -6.03
CA ASP A 62 -1.34 -11.10 -6.50
C ASP A 62 -0.31 -10.91 -5.39
N TRP A 63 -0.74 -10.47 -4.20
CA TRP A 63 0.18 -10.27 -3.08
C TRP A 63 0.73 -11.58 -2.51
N SER A 64 0.00 -12.69 -2.64
CA SER A 64 0.44 -14.04 -2.21
C SER A 64 1.43 -14.69 -3.19
N VAL A 65 1.82 -14.02 -4.28
CA VAL A 65 2.97 -14.44 -5.11
C VAL A 65 4.29 -14.24 -4.34
N SER A 66 4.30 -13.36 -3.34
CA SER A 66 5.45 -13.10 -2.48
C SER A 66 5.98 -14.37 -1.81
N THR A 67 7.30 -14.47 -1.65
CA THR A 67 7.97 -15.50 -0.85
C THR A 67 7.87 -15.24 0.66
N VAL A 68 7.37 -14.07 1.05
CA VAL A 68 7.39 -13.54 2.42
C VAL A 68 6.04 -13.67 3.11
N LEU A 69 4.95 -13.47 2.37
CA LEU A 69 3.62 -13.43 2.93
C LEU A 69 2.56 -14.05 2.02
N ASP A 70 1.51 -14.56 2.66
CA ASP A 70 0.25 -14.94 2.03
C ASP A 70 -0.87 -14.01 2.52
N VAL A 71 -1.87 -13.79 1.67
CA VAL A 71 -3.10 -13.07 2.01
C VAL A 71 -4.27 -14.06 2.02
N THR A 72 -4.92 -14.20 3.17
CA THR A 72 -6.16 -15.00 3.27
C THR A 72 -7.36 -14.09 3.50
N VAL A 73 -8.31 -14.13 2.56
CA VAL A 73 -9.61 -13.47 2.73
C VAL A 73 -10.47 -14.27 3.71
N VAL A 74 -11.02 -13.60 4.71
CA VAL A 74 -11.90 -14.21 5.71
C VAL A 74 -13.21 -13.43 5.80
N ALA A 75 -14.31 -14.12 6.05
CA ALA A 75 -15.57 -13.45 6.31
C ALA A 75 -15.45 -12.48 7.49
N SER A 76 -16.01 -11.29 7.33
CA SER A 76 -16.09 -10.28 8.37
C SER A 76 -17.50 -9.70 8.42
N GLY A 77 -17.86 -9.15 9.58
CA GLY A 77 -19.20 -8.63 9.86
C GLY A 77 -19.17 -7.19 10.33
N LYS A 78 -18.12 -6.45 9.98
CA LYS A 78 -17.98 -5.05 10.34
C LYS A 78 -18.98 -4.23 9.53
N ASN A 79 -19.44 -3.15 10.13
CA ASN A 79 -20.16 -2.13 9.39
C ASN A 79 -19.18 -1.47 8.41
N ALA A 80 -19.40 -1.61 7.11
CA ALA A 80 -18.49 -1.11 6.09
C ALA A 80 -18.29 0.41 6.14
N LYS A 81 -19.31 1.18 6.56
CA LYS A 81 -19.25 2.65 6.62
C LYS A 81 -18.35 3.16 7.74
N THR A 82 -18.27 2.48 8.88
CA THR A 82 -17.25 2.81 9.91
C THR A 82 -15.95 2.07 9.68
N CYS A 83 -16.02 0.83 9.20
CA CYS A 83 -14.90 -0.09 8.99
C CYS A 83 -13.96 -0.15 10.19
N ARG A 84 -14.49 -0.60 11.34
CA ARG A 84 -13.69 -0.68 12.56
C ARG A 84 -12.55 -1.70 12.42
N PRO A 85 -11.31 -1.37 12.81
CA PRO A 85 -10.19 -2.30 12.72
C PRO A 85 -10.38 -3.51 13.64
N THR A 86 -9.64 -4.57 13.33
CA THR A 86 -9.51 -5.76 14.19
C THR A 86 -8.04 -6.05 14.42
N LEU A 87 -7.66 -6.23 15.68
CA LEU A 87 -6.29 -6.63 16.05
C LEU A 87 -5.86 -7.91 15.32
N GLY A 88 -4.64 -7.88 14.82
CA GLY A 88 -3.99 -8.97 14.10
C GLY A 88 -4.43 -9.19 12.67
N ARG A 89 -5.24 -8.30 12.09
CA ARG A 89 -5.64 -8.44 10.69
C ARG A 89 -5.96 -7.10 10.02
N GLY A 90 -6.11 -7.14 8.70
CA GLY A 90 -6.73 -6.07 7.93
C GLY A 90 -8.25 -6.22 7.87
N GLU A 91 -8.98 -5.12 7.74
CA GLU A 91 -10.39 -5.10 7.34
C GLU A 91 -10.51 -4.32 6.02
N VAL A 92 -11.17 -4.90 5.03
CA VAL A 92 -11.38 -4.26 3.73
C VAL A 92 -12.87 -3.93 3.60
N CYS A 93 -13.18 -2.68 3.30
CA CYS A 93 -14.54 -2.16 3.27
C CYS A 93 -14.78 -1.28 2.06
N ASN A 94 -16.02 -1.23 1.58
CA ASN A 94 -16.47 -0.17 0.68
C ASN A 94 -17.78 0.41 1.18
N ALA A 95 -17.92 1.72 1.01
CA ALA A 95 -19.16 2.41 1.24
C ALA A 95 -19.16 3.73 0.46
N LYS A 96 -20.31 4.39 0.43
CA LYS A 96 -20.38 5.80 0.01
C LYS A 96 -19.81 6.66 1.14
N TYR A 97 -18.50 6.94 1.10
CA TYR A 97 -17.83 7.77 2.10
C TYR A 97 -18.05 9.27 1.90
N GLY A 98 -18.63 9.66 0.76
CA GLY A 98 -18.91 11.06 0.42
C GLY A 98 -17.84 11.64 -0.50
N SER A 99 -17.99 12.93 -0.83
CA SER A 99 -17.06 13.67 -1.69
C SER A 99 -15.81 14.10 -0.91
N THR A 100 -15.11 13.13 -0.31
CA THR A 100 -13.96 13.33 0.59
C THR A 100 -12.67 13.74 -0.13
N GLY A 101 -12.64 13.62 -1.44
CA GLY A 101 -11.46 13.84 -2.28
C GLY A 101 -10.72 12.56 -2.61
N TRP A 102 -10.88 11.47 -1.86
CA TRP A 102 -10.11 10.23 -2.03
C TRP A 102 -10.97 9.10 -2.62
N ILE A 103 -10.33 8.23 -3.41
CA ILE A 103 -10.92 7.01 -3.97
C ILE A 103 -10.60 5.78 -3.13
N GLY A 104 -9.43 5.76 -2.48
CA GLY A 104 -8.97 4.75 -1.54
C GLY A 104 -8.23 5.39 -0.36
N ILE A 105 -8.28 4.72 0.80
CA ILE A 105 -7.39 4.98 1.92
C ILE A 105 -7.00 3.66 2.60
N ALA A 106 -5.80 3.64 3.18
CA ALA A 106 -5.34 2.61 4.10
C ALA A 106 -4.93 3.27 5.42
N GLN A 107 -5.54 2.84 6.53
CA GLN A 107 -5.17 3.29 7.87
C GLN A 107 -4.51 2.14 8.64
N ILE A 108 -3.38 2.42 9.27
CA ILE A 108 -2.49 1.41 9.85
C ILE A 108 -2.16 1.83 11.28
N TRP A 109 -2.43 0.94 12.24
CA TRP A 109 -2.13 1.17 13.64
C TRP A 109 -0.82 0.51 14.00
N ILE A 110 0.06 1.31 14.60
CA ILE A 110 1.35 0.90 15.10
C ILE A 110 1.30 0.78 16.62
N SER A 111 1.92 -0.27 17.14
CA SER A 111 2.28 -0.40 18.55
C SER A 111 3.78 -0.65 18.65
N GLY A 112 4.52 0.35 19.15
CA GLY A 112 5.98 0.35 19.15
C GLY A 112 6.55 0.40 17.73
N GLY A 113 7.16 -0.71 17.30
CA GLY A 113 7.73 -0.87 15.95
C GLY A 113 6.86 -1.69 15.00
N HIS A 114 5.72 -2.22 15.46
CA HIS A 114 4.97 -3.23 14.73
C HIS A 114 3.56 -2.78 14.36
N ILE A 115 3.10 -3.26 13.20
CA ILE A 115 1.71 -3.12 12.78
C ILE A 115 0.84 -4.06 13.62
N ALA A 116 -0.19 -3.51 14.24
CA ALA A 116 -1.12 -4.24 15.09
C ALA A 116 -2.48 -4.50 14.42
N GLN A 117 -2.92 -3.61 13.55
CA GLN A 117 -4.18 -3.70 12.81
C GLN A 117 -4.17 -2.73 11.61
N GLY A 118 -5.03 -2.99 10.63
CA GLY A 118 -5.18 -2.12 9.47
C GLY A 118 -6.61 -2.10 8.93
N VAL A 119 -6.96 -1.04 8.22
CA VAL A 119 -8.20 -0.94 7.45
C VAL A 119 -7.91 -0.38 6.08
N VAL A 120 -8.65 -0.86 5.09
CA VAL A 120 -8.64 -0.38 3.71
C VAL A 120 -10.07 -0.03 3.33
N LYS A 121 -10.27 1.15 2.74
CA LYS A 121 -11.60 1.67 2.41
C LYS A 121 -11.69 2.13 0.96
N MET A 122 -12.65 1.60 0.22
CA MET A 122 -12.94 2.02 -1.17
C MET A 122 -14.16 2.93 -1.22
N ASN A 123 -14.01 4.10 -1.87
CA ASN A 123 -15.06 5.10 -1.87
C ASN A 123 -16.06 4.96 -3.02
N ASP A 124 -17.20 4.33 -2.76
CA ASP A 124 -18.27 4.19 -3.73
C ASP A 124 -18.90 5.52 -4.16
N THR A 125 -18.69 6.61 -3.43
CA THR A 125 -19.08 7.94 -3.92
C THR A 125 -18.31 8.32 -5.19
N TYR A 126 -17.06 7.86 -5.34
CA TYR A 126 -16.28 8.02 -6.56
C TYR A 126 -16.46 6.83 -7.50
N PHE A 127 -16.47 5.59 -6.99
CA PHE A 127 -16.66 4.38 -7.80
C PHE A 127 -18.09 4.17 -8.33
N SER A 128 -19.02 5.06 -8.03
CA SER A 128 -20.30 5.16 -8.75
C SER A 128 -20.23 6.01 -10.03
N LYS A 129 -19.12 6.72 -10.26
CA LYS A 129 -18.88 7.51 -11.48
C LYS A 129 -18.23 6.63 -12.54
N ALA A 130 -18.69 6.74 -13.79
CA ALA A 130 -18.20 5.94 -14.91
C ALA A 130 -16.67 6.01 -15.09
N PHE A 131 -16.05 7.16 -14.79
CA PHE A 131 -14.60 7.34 -14.86
C PHE A 131 -13.83 6.35 -13.98
N TYR A 132 -14.26 6.15 -12.72
CA TYR A 132 -13.62 5.23 -11.77
C TYR A 132 -14.22 3.83 -11.79
N ASN A 133 -15.46 3.67 -12.24
CA ASN A 133 -16.15 2.38 -12.21
C ASN A 133 -15.71 1.47 -13.37
N THR A 134 -14.41 1.19 -13.44
CA THR A 134 -13.79 0.27 -14.40
C THR A 134 -13.03 -0.81 -13.65
N PRO A 135 -12.84 -2.01 -14.24
CA PRO A 135 -12.04 -3.04 -13.61
C PRO A 135 -10.62 -2.58 -13.26
N ALA A 136 -9.99 -1.79 -14.15
CA ALA A 136 -8.63 -1.32 -13.94
C ALA A 136 -8.49 -0.40 -12.72
N TRP A 137 -9.40 0.57 -12.53
CA TRP A 137 -9.39 1.42 -11.34
C TRP A 137 -9.67 0.65 -10.06
N LYS A 138 -10.56 -0.34 -10.11
CA LYS A 138 -10.89 -1.18 -8.95
C LYS A 138 -9.75 -2.11 -8.54
N ASN A 139 -9.06 -2.73 -9.50
CA ASN A 139 -7.86 -3.52 -9.24
C ASN A 139 -6.74 -2.65 -8.66
N LEU A 140 -6.46 -1.51 -9.31
CA LEU A 140 -5.42 -0.58 -8.85
C LEU A 140 -5.63 -0.14 -7.39
N VAL A 141 -6.80 0.42 -7.06
CA VAL A 141 -7.03 0.92 -5.69
C VAL A 141 -7.01 -0.21 -4.66
N MET A 142 -7.54 -1.39 -4.99
CA MET A 142 -7.56 -2.53 -4.09
C MET A 142 -6.15 -3.04 -3.81
N CYS A 143 -5.36 -3.21 -4.87
CA CYS A 143 -3.98 -3.67 -4.78
C CYS A 143 -3.12 -2.68 -3.97
N GLN A 144 -3.20 -1.39 -4.29
CA GLN A 144 -2.38 -0.35 -3.68
C GLN A 144 -2.64 -0.21 -2.18
N GLU A 145 -3.91 -0.06 -1.79
CA GLU A 145 -4.25 0.17 -0.39
C GLU A 145 -3.98 -1.07 0.49
N ILE A 146 -4.14 -2.28 -0.07
CA ILE A 146 -3.69 -3.51 0.59
C ILE A 146 -2.17 -3.55 0.71
N GLY A 147 -1.43 -3.13 -0.32
CA GLY A 147 0.03 -3.01 -0.29
C GLY A 147 0.54 -2.17 0.88
N HIS A 148 -0.14 -1.05 1.16
CA HIS A 148 0.17 -0.20 2.31
C HIS A 148 0.09 -0.94 3.64
N LEU A 149 -0.88 -1.86 3.82
CA LEU A 149 -0.98 -2.66 5.03
C LEU A 149 0.25 -3.55 5.27
N PHE A 150 1.05 -3.84 4.24
CA PHE A 150 2.28 -4.62 4.38
C PHE A 150 3.51 -3.78 4.73
N GLY A 151 3.40 -2.45 4.76
CA GLY A 151 4.55 -1.56 4.98
C GLY A 151 5.06 -0.86 3.72
N LEU A 152 4.43 -1.11 2.56
CA LEU A 152 4.82 -0.51 1.29
C LEU A 152 4.32 0.94 1.19
N ASN A 153 5.15 1.79 0.62
CA ASN A 153 4.86 3.13 0.14
C ASN A 153 4.76 3.09 -1.40
N HIS A 154 4.58 4.24 -2.02
CA HIS A 154 4.59 4.33 -3.47
C HIS A 154 6.01 4.24 -4.04
N GLN A 155 6.16 3.52 -5.17
CA GLN A 155 7.36 3.55 -6.01
C GLN A 155 7.49 4.88 -6.75
N ASP A 156 6.36 5.46 -7.14
CA ASP A 156 6.27 6.79 -7.74
C ASP A 156 4.93 7.43 -7.38
N GLU A 157 4.96 8.74 -7.16
CA GLU A 157 3.82 9.54 -6.74
C GLU A 157 3.43 10.59 -7.80
N SER A 158 3.94 10.46 -9.02
CA SER A 158 3.51 11.22 -10.19
C SER A 158 2.40 10.51 -10.93
N THR A 159 1.30 11.22 -11.20
CA THR A 159 0.12 10.65 -11.86
C THR A 159 0.13 10.75 -13.38
N THR A 160 1.13 11.44 -13.96
CA THR A 160 1.11 11.86 -15.39
C THR A 160 2.30 11.37 -16.21
N ASN A 161 3.28 10.74 -15.57
CA ASN A 161 4.42 10.14 -16.23
C ASN A 161 4.10 8.69 -16.64
N VAL A 162 5.07 8.03 -17.26
CA VAL A 162 4.92 6.66 -17.73
C VAL A 162 4.80 5.73 -16.53
N ASN A 163 3.71 4.97 -16.52
CA ASN A 163 3.44 3.92 -15.56
C ASN A 163 4.64 2.96 -15.40
N LEU A 164 5.00 2.68 -14.15
CA LEU A 164 6.00 1.69 -13.75
C LEU A 164 5.48 0.25 -13.82
N GLY A 165 4.20 0.05 -14.14
CA GLY A 165 3.59 -1.28 -14.25
C GLY A 165 3.36 -1.95 -12.90
N THR A 166 3.15 -1.15 -11.84
CA THR A 166 2.83 -1.62 -10.49
C THR A 166 1.63 -0.86 -9.93
N CYS A 167 0.84 -1.50 -9.07
CA CYS A 167 -0.21 -0.84 -8.31
C CYS A 167 0.32 0.09 -7.21
N MET A 168 1.61 0.02 -6.86
CA MET A 168 2.25 0.98 -5.94
C MET A 168 2.75 2.24 -6.64
N ASP A 169 2.26 2.54 -7.85
CA ASP A 169 2.60 3.71 -8.66
C ASP A 169 1.34 4.55 -8.95
N TYR A 170 1.43 5.84 -8.65
CA TYR A 170 0.37 6.79 -8.97
C TYR A 170 0.14 6.88 -10.47
N THR A 171 -1.12 6.94 -10.89
CA THR A 171 -1.45 7.03 -12.31
C THR A 171 -2.83 7.63 -12.53
N ASN A 172 -3.02 8.29 -13.67
CA ASN A 172 -4.34 8.63 -14.21
C ASN A 172 -4.83 7.64 -15.29
N SER A 173 -4.02 6.61 -15.60
CA SER A 173 -4.28 5.59 -16.61
C SER A 173 -3.99 4.20 -16.02
N PRO A 174 -4.95 3.58 -15.30
CA PRO A 174 -4.70 2.41 -14.46
C PRO A 174 -4.40 1.11 -15.23
N THR A 175 -4.52 1.09 -16.56
CA THR A 175 -4.54 -0.13 -17.37
C THR A 175 -3.34 -1.05 -17.11
N THR A 176 -2.15 -0.52 -16.88
CA THR A 176 -0.93 -1.31 -16.63
C THR A 176 -0.52 -1.37 -15.15
N ASN A 177 -1.18 -0.64 -14.25
CA ASN A 177 -0.82 -0.53 -12.82
C ASN A 177 -1.82 -1.27 -11.94
N GLN A 178 -2.38 -2.39 -12.42
CA GLN A 178 -3.44 -3.11 -11.71
C GLN A 178 -2.91 -4.07 -10.63
N HIS A 179 -1.61 -4.39 -10.67
CA HIS A 179 -1.01 -5.51 -9.95
C HIS A 179 0.36 -5.10 -9.39
N PRO A 180 0.90 -5.77 -8.37
CA PRO A 180 2.29 -5.58 -7.94
C PRO A 180 3.27 -5.99 -9.05
N ASN A 181 4.47 -5.43 -9.02
CA ASN A 181 5.59 -5.84 -9.86
C ASN A 181 6.69 -6.53 -9.02
N GLN A 182 7.75 -7.00 -9.69
CA GLN A 182 8.87 -7.67 -9.01
C GLN A 182 9.49 -6.80 -7.90
N HIS A 183 9.60 -5.50 -8.12
CA HIS A 183 10.21 -4.58 -7.16
C HIS A 183 9.37 -4.44 -5.88
N ASP A 184 8.04 -4.56 -5.95
CA ASP A 184 7.20 -4.61 -4.74
C ASP A 184 7.50 -5.85 -3.90
N TYR A 185 7.68 -7.02 -4.55
CA TYR A 185 8.03 -8.24 -3.84
C TYR A 185 9.45 -8.18 -3.24
N ASP A 186 10.42 -7.62 -3.96
CA ASP A 186 11.79 -7.43 -3.45
C ASP A 186 11.80 -6.47 -2.24
N MET A 187 10.91 -5.47 -2.24
CA MET A 187 10.73 -4.61 -1.08
C MET A 187 10.14 -5.37 0.11
N LEU A 188 9.16 -6.26 -0.10
CA LEU A 188 8.64 -7.09 0.99
C LEU A 188 9.73 -7.98 1.60
N GLU A 189 10.63 -8.54 0.79
CA GLU A 189 11.80 -9.28 1.30
C GLU A 189 12.70 -8.40 2.19
N THR A 190 12.83 -7.12 1.84
CA THR A 190 13.59 -6.13 2.62
C THR A 190 12.89 -5.75 3.93
N ILE A 191 11.60 -5.39 3.88
CA ILE A 191 10.79 -5.00 5.05
C ILE A 191 10.77 -6.11 6.09
N TYR A 192 10.62 -7.35 5.63
CA TYR A 192 10.50 -8.51 6.48
C TYR A 192 11.80 -9.31 6.56
N ALA A 193 12.98 -8.75 6.31
CA ALA A 193 14.24 -9.49 6.26
C ALA A 193 14.59 -10.27 7.56
N HIS A 194 13.96 -9.93 8.68
CA HIS A 194 14.15 -10.58 9.97
C HIS A 194 12.87 -11.23 10.50
N LEU A 195 13.06 -12.12 11.48
CA LEU A 195 12.00 -12.62 12.34
C LEU A 195 12.00 -11.86 13.67
N ASP A 196 10.82 -11.74 14.25
CA ASP A 196 10.57 -11.21 15.57
C ASP A 196 10.51 -12.31 16.63
N THR A 197 10.60 -11.91 17.89
CA THR A 197 10.38 -12.79 19.04
C THR A 197 8.90 -12.98 19.39
N THR A 198 8.01 -12.17 18.80
CA THR A 198 6.55 -12.22 19.01
C THR A 198 5.81 -12.07 17.68
N THR A 199 4.49 -12.21 17.70
CA THR A 199 3.67 -11.97 16.50
C THR A 199 2.49 -11.05 16.78
N THR A 200 2.12 -10.24 15.78
CA THR A 200 0.92 -9.42 15.82
C THR A 200 -0.28 -10.06 15.11
N LEU A 201 -0.10 -11.14 14.33
CA LEU A 201 -1.10 -11.69 13.38
C LEU A 201 -2.34 -12.38 14.01
N GLN A 202 -2.37 -12.56 15.33
CA GLN A 202 -3.43 -13.31 16.03
C GLN A 202 -3.72 -12.73 17.42
N GLN A 203 -3.60 -11.41 17.57
CA GLN A 203 -3.76 -10.78 18.88
C GLN A 203 -5.24 -10.67 19.31
N SER A 204 -5.48 -10.98 20.59
CA SER A 204 -6.79 -10.82 21.23
C SER A 204 -6.97 -9.40 21.77
N SER A 205 -8.22 -8.97 21.95
CA SER A 205 -8.58 -7.63 22.42
C SER A 205 -8.26 -7.32 23.89
N ALA A 206 -7.51 -8.18 24.57
CA ALA A 206 -7.17 -7.99 25.99
C ALA A 206 -6.26 -6.77 26.21
N ASN A 207 -5.43 -6.42 25.22
CA ASN A 207 -4.59 -5.22 25.21
C ASN A 207 -5.04 -4.29 24.08
N LYS A 208 -6.13 -3.56 24.28
CA LYS A 208 -6.56 -2.55 23.30
C LYS A 208 -5.52 -1.43 23.24
N PRO A 209 -5.00 -1.08 22.06
CA PRO A 209 -4.16 0.11 21.93
C PRO A 209 -4.97 1.36 22.31
N GLN A 210 -4.30 2.36 22.88
CA GLN A 210 -4.82 3.70 23.12
C GLN A 210 -5.41 4.33 21.85
N ALA A 211 -4.87 4.01 20.68
CA ALA A 211 -5.40 4.41 19.37
C ALA A 211 -6.61 3.60 18.88
N ALA A 212 -7.18 2.69 19.69
CA ALA A 212 -8.38 1.94 19.30
C ALA A 212 -9.58 2.88 19.06
N GLY A 213 -10.27 2.73 17.92
CA GLY A 213 -11.39 3.60 17.57
C GLY A 213 -10.98 4.92 16.90
N ALA A 214 -9.70 5.09 16.54
CA ALA A 214 -9.19 6.27 15.87
C ALA A 214 -9.39 6.25 14.33
N GLU A 215 -10.12 5.29 13.79
CA GLU A 215 -10.45 5.26 12.37
C GLU A 215 -11.26 6.49 11.98
N SER A 216 -10.89 7.13 10.87
CA SER A 216 -11.57 8.35 10.42
C SER A 216 -11.45 8.51 8.92
N ASP A 217 -12.50 9.06 8.32
CA ASP A 217 -12.54 9.42 6.90
C ASP A 217 -12.18 10.92 6.68
N ASP A 218 -12.05 11.68 7.76
CA ASP A 218 -11.83 13.13 7.75
C ASP A 218 -10.34 13.47 7.87
N PRO A 219 -9.75 14.14 6.85
CA PRO A 219 -8.36 14.57 6.88
C PRO A 219 -7.96 15.41 8.10
N ARG A 220 -8.91 16.13 8.72
CA ARG A 220 -8.66 16.93 9.92
C ARG A 220 -8.37 16.09 11.16
N GLU A 221 -8.74 14.80 11.13
CA GLU A 221 -8.55 13.86 12.23
C GLU A 221 -7.37 12.90 12.01
N TRP A 222 -6.68 12.98 10.87
CA TRP A 222 -5.54 12.10 10.54
C TRP A 222 -4.21 12.57 11.13
N GLY A 223 -4.17 13.74 11.76
CA GLY A 223 -2.97 14.27 12.38
C GLY A 223 -2.08 15.05 11.42
N ARG A 224 -0.76 14.88 11.56
CA ARG A 224 0.26 15.65 10.83
C ARG A 224 0.50 15.03 9.46
N GLU A 225 0.52 15.86 8.43
CA GLU A 225 1.05 15.48 7.11
C GLU A 225 2.56 15.20 7.20
N ILE A 226 3.00 14.03 6.73
CA ILE A 226 4.42 13.64 6.74
C ILE A 226 4.98 13.33 5.36
N ARG A 227 4.14 13.20 4.32
CA ARG A 227 4.56 13.05 2.92
C ARG A 227 3.58 13.73 1.97
N ARG A 228 4.11 14.27 0.88
CA ARG A 228 3.36 14.77 -0.29
C ARG A 228 3.72 13.98 -1.53
N SER A 229 2.73 13.72 -2.37
CA SER A 229 2.93 13.28 -3.74
C SER A 229 3.48 14.41 -4.62
N SER A 230 3.95 14.07 -5.82
CA SER A 230 4.59 15.06 -6.71
C SER A 230 3.64 16.16 -7.21
N ASP A 231 2.34 15.89 -7.18
CA ASP A 231 1.26 16.87 -7.43
C ASP A 231 1.01 17.84 -6.25
N GLY A 232 1.76 17.71 -5.16
CA GLY A 232 1.70 18.56 -3.97
C GLY A 232 0.59 18.20 -2.98
N ARG A 233 -0.17 17.12 -3.21
CA ARG A 233 -1.20 16.64 -2.27
C ARG A 233 -0.57 15.77 -1.19
N ALA A 234 -1.13 15.84 0.02
CA ALA A 234 -0.67 15.03 1.15
C ALA A 234 -0.93 13.53 0.89
N SER A 235 0.10 12.70 0.75
CA SER A 235 -0.04 11.26 0.48
C SER A 235 -0.01 10.39 1.75
N LEU A 236 0.56 10.90 2.85
CA LEU A 236 0.68 10.20 4.11
C LEU A 236 0.53 11.13 5.32
N PHE A 237 -0.32 10.72 6.26
CA PHE A 237 -0.55 11.38 7.54
C PHE A 237 -0.13 10.50 8.72
N GLU A 238 0.31 11.12 9.80
CA GLU A 238 0.66 10.50 11.08
C GLU A 238 -0.13 11.15 12.22
N ARG A 239 -0.88 10.33 12.95
CA ARG A 239 -1.46 10.68 14.24
C ARG A 239 -0.76 9.93 15.35
N ASP A 240 0.01 10.65 16.17
CA ASP A 240 0.75 10.11 17.30
C ASP A 240 -0.08 10.20 18.59
N PHE A 241 -0.19 9.08 19.32
CA PHE A 241 -0.91 8.98 20.59
C PHE A 241 0.03 8.89 21.80
N GLY A 242 1.34 8.95 21.57
CA GLY A 242 2.39 8.71 22.57
C GLY A 242 2.68 7.23 22.78
N ASN A 243 3.71 6.93 23.56
CA ASN A 243 4.08 5.56 23.96
C ASN A 243 4.33 4.58 22.79
N GLY A 244 4.75 5.09 21.63
CA GLY A 244 4.96 4.27 20.44
C GLY A 244 3.67 3.86 19.73
N GLU A 245 2.51 4.41 20.12
CA GLU A 245 1.26 4.17 19.42
C GLU A 245 0.97 5.27 18.38
N LYS A 246 0.76 4.84 17.14
CA LYS A 246 0.50 5.75 16.02
C LYS A 246 -0.56 5.20 15.09
N VAL A 247 -1.21 6.10 14.36
CA VAL A 247 -2.03 5.76 13.20
C VAL A 247 -1.47 6.47 11.98
N PHE A 248 -1.13 5.71 10.95
CA PHE A 248 -0.77 6.23 9.64
C PHE A 248 -1.97 6.13 8.71
N THR A 249 -2.17 7.15 7.88
CA THR A 249 -3.22 7.14 6.85
C THR A 249 -2.60 7.45 5.50
N HIS A 250 -2.54 6.43 4.63
CA HIS A 250 -2.22 6.56 3.21
C HIS A 250 -3.47 6.97 2.44
N VAL A 251 -3.31 7.83 1.45
CA VAL A 251 -4.44 8.42 0.73
C VAL A 251 -4.24 8.39 -0.77
N PHE A 252 -5.10 7.62 -1.45
CA PHE A 252 -5.25 7.72 -2.90
C PHE A 252 -6.31 8.77 -3.25
N TRP A 253 -5.85 9.96 -3.63
CA TRP A 253 -6.71 11.04 -4.07
C TRP A 253 -7.35 10.82 -5.44
N ALA A 254 -8.62 11.18 -5.56
CA ALA A 254 -9.30 11.32 -6.84
C ALA A 254 -8.64 12.39 -7.71
N ASP A 255 -8.46 12.10 -9.00
CA ASP A 255 -8.07 13.01 -10.07
C ASP A 255 -8.97 14.27 -10.11
N GLU A 256 -8.34 15.45 -10.24
CA GLU A 256 -9.00 16.76 -10.29
C GLU A 256 -9.89 16.94 -11.53
N GLY A 257 -9.50 16.40 -12.68
CA GLY A 257 -10.30 16.37 -13.90
C GLY A 257 -11.61 15.62 -13.68
N ALA A 258 -11.55 14.47 -13.01
CA ALA A 258 -12.73 13.70 -12.62
C ALA A 258 -13.59 14.41 -11.55
N ARG A 259 -12.99 15.26 -10.70
CA ARG A 259 -13.73 16.15 -9.79
C ARG A 259 -14.47 17.25 -10.56
N SER A 260 -13.84 17.86 -11.57
CA SER A 260 -14.43 18.98 -12.34
C SER A 260 -15.60 18.56 -13.23
N LEU A 261 -15.55 17.37 -13.86
CA LEU A 261 -16.65 16.81 -14.64
C LEU A 261 -17.91 16.56 -13.80
N SER A 262 -17.73 16.37 -12.49
CA SER A 262 -18.82 16.23 -11.51
C SER A 262 -19.58 17.54 -11.25
N GLY A 263 -19.00 18.70 -11.56
CA GLY A 263 -19.66 20.00 -11.45
C GLY A 263 -20.56 20.30 -12.64
N ARG A 264 -20.15 19.88 -13.86
CA ARG A 264 -20.89 20.15 -15.10
C ARG A 264 -22.07 19.21 -15.37
N LEU A 265 -22.13 18.05 -14.72
CA LEU A 265 -23.27 17.11 -14.83
C LEU A 265 -24.37 17.40 -13.79
N ARG A 266 -24.27 18.50 -13.04
CA ARG A 266 -25.26 18.96 -12.05
C ARG A 266 -25.94 20.28 -12.44
N GLU A 267 -25.75 20.72 -13.68
CA GLU A 267 -26.50 21.81 -14.35
C GLU A 267 -27.33 21.21 -15.49
#